data_AF-A0A949UDT0-F1
#
_entry.id   AF-A0A949UDT0-F1
#
_cell.length_a   1.000
_cell.length_b   1.000
_cell.length_c   1.000
_cell.angle_alpha   90.00
_cell.angle_beta   90.00
_cell.angle_gamma   90.00
#
_symmetry.space_group_name_H-M   'P 1'
#
loop_
_entity.id
_entity.type
_entity.pdbx_description
1 polymer ?
#
loop_
_entity_poly.entity_id
_entity_poly.type
_entity_poly.pdbx_seq_one_letter_code
_entity_poly.pdbx_strand_id
1 'polypeptide(L)'
;MACIYKLSTETEEQRSQRAKQKRADEMSRVAKQISNYARDLHKRYPDGEVVISDTDLAKQLRKPPELVANALNQLCDQNQVQRAPLAGYWKLNV
;
A
#
# COMPACT_ATOMS: atom_id res chain seq x y z
N MET A 1 -7.93 41.51 -24.28
CA MET A 1 -7.35 40.25 -23.78
C MET A 1 -8.30 39.69 -22.72
N ALA A 2 -9.30 38.90 -23.13
CA ALA A 2 -10.22 38.26 -22.19
C ALA A 2 -9.55 36.99 -21.66
N CYS A 3 -9.18 36.97 -20.38
CA CYS A 3 -8.76 35.76 -19.70
C CYS A 3 -9.99 34.86 -19.54
N ILE A 4 -10.15 33.89 -20.44
CA ILE A 4 -11.11 32.80 -20.27
C ILE A 4 -10.56 31.91 -19.16
N TYR A 5 -10.99 32.15 -17.92
CA TYR A 5 -10.81 31.21 -16.84
C TYR A 5 -11.56 29.94 -17.25
N LYS A 6 -10.82 28.88 -17.60
CA LYS A 6 -11.38 27.52 -17.69
C LYS A 6 -11.91 27.15 -16.31
N LEU A 7 -13.17 27.49 -16.04
CA LEU A 7 -13.92 26.96 -14.93
C LEU A 7 -14.25 25.52 -15.33
N SER A 8 -13.37 24.59 -14.97
CA SER A 8 -13.63 23.16 -15.15
C SER A 8 -14.89 22.82 -14.36
N THR A 9 -16.05 22.71 -15.03
CA THR A 9 -17.29 22.23 -14.45
C THR A 9 -17.19 20.71 -14.27
N GLU A 10 -16.17 20.26 -13.56
CA GLU A 10 -16.15 18.91 -12.99
C GLU A 10 -17.30 18.85 -11.98
N THR A 11 -18.25 17.96 -12.22
CA THR A 11 -19.35 17.72 -11.28
C THR A 11 -18.79 17.17 -9.97
N GLU A 12 -19.52 17.37 -8.87
CA GLU A 12 -19.19 16.80 -7.55
C GLU A 12 -18.91 15.29 -7.64
N GLU A 13 -19.66 14.60 -8.50
CA GLU A 13 -19.50 13.19 -8.81
C GLU A 13 -18.13 12.89 -9.44
N GLN A 14 -17.72 13.63 -10.46
CA GLN A 14 -16.41 13.48 -11.12
C GLN A 14 -15.26 13.77 -10.15
N ARG A 15 -15.40 14.76 -9.26
CA ARG A 15 -14.41 15.04 -8.20
C ARG A 15 -14.33 13.89 -7.19
N SER A 16 -15.49 13.37 -6.76
CA SER A 16 -15.54 12.24 -5.84
C SER A 16 -14.93 10.96 -6.44
N GLN A 17 -15.20 10.71 -7.73
CA GLN A 17 -14.68 9.55 -8.45
C GLN A 17 -13.16 9.63 -8.59
N ARG A 18 -12.65 10.82 -8.94
CA ARG A 18 -11.21 11.07 -9.04
C ARG A 18 -10.50 10.93 -7.69
N ALA A 19 -11.13 11.39 -6.61
CA ALA A 19 -10.60 11.20 -5.25
C ALA A 19 -10.55 9.71 -4.85
N LYS A 20 -11.59 8.93 -5.19
CA LYS A 20 -11.60 7.47 -4.98
C LYS A 20 -10.51 6.78 -5.80
N GLN A 21 -10.37 7.13 -7.07
CA GLN A 21 -9.35 6.58 -7.96
C GLN A 21 -7.94 6.85 -7.42
N LYS A 22 -7.68 8.09 -7.00
CA LYS A 22 -6.38 8.47 -6.41
C LYS A 22 -6.06 7.68 -5.14
N ARG A 23 -7.06 7.43 -4.28
CA ARG A 23 -6.88 6.58 -3.09
C ARG A 23 -6.58 5.13 -3.46
N ALA A 24 -7.26 4.58 -4.47
CA ALA A 24 -7.00 3.23 -4.97
C ALA A 24 -5.60 3.10 -5.58
N ASP A 25 -5.17 4.11 -6.35
CA ASP A 25 -3.82 4.17 -6.93
C ASP A 25 -2.74 4.29 -5.84
N GLU A 26 -3.00 5.08 -4.79
CA GLU A 26 -2.12 5.16 -3.62
C GLU A 26 -2.02 3.82 -2.88
N MET A 27 -3.14 3.11 -2.71
CA MET A 27 -3.15 1.78 -2.11
C MET A 27 -2.34 0.77 -2.94
N SER A 28 -2.57 0.75 -4.26
CA SER A 28 -1.82 -0.09 -5.21
C SER A 28 -0.31 0.22 -5.18
N ARG A 29 0.05 1.50 -5.07
CA ARG A 29 1.45 1.93 -4.96
C ARG A 29 2.07 1.43 -3.66
N VAL A 30 1.37 1.53 -2.54
CA VAL A 30 1.85 1.03 -1.24
C VAL A 30 2.01 -0.49 -1.28
N ALA A 31 1.03 -1.23 -1.83
CA ALA A 31 1.16 -2.67 -2.02
C ALA A 31 2.40 -3.05 -2.83
N LYS A 32 2.67 -2.37 -3.95
CA LYS A 32 3.89 -2.59 -4.74
C LYS A 32 5.18 -2.31 -3.98
N GLN A 33 5.20 -1.26 -3.15
CA GLN A 33 6.37 -0.95 -2.33
C GLN A 33 6.63 -2.05 -1.29
N ILE A 34 5.56 -2.60 -0.69
CA ILE A 34 5.65 -3.73 0.24
C ILE A 34 6.20 -4.97 -0.47
N SER A 35 5.65 -5.34 -1.63
CA SER A 35 6.12 -6.51 -2.39
C SER A 35 7.60 -6.37 -2.84
N ASN A 36 8.02 -5.17 -3.24
CA ASN A 36 9.41 -4.92 -3.60
C ASN A 36 10.33 -5.05 -2.38
N TYR A 37 9.95 -4.47 -1.24
CA TYR A 37 10.71 -4.58 -0.01
C TYR A 37 10.82 -6.03 0.47
N ALA A 38 9.73 -6.80 0.38
CA ALA A 38 9.70 -8.22 0.69
C ALA A 38 10.69 -9.01 -0.17
N ARG A 39 10.70 -8.75 -1.49
CA ARG A 39 11.63 -9.39 -2.43
C ARG A 39 13.08 -9.03 -2.14
N ASP A 40 13.37 -7.79 -1.77
CA ASP A 40 14.73 -7.34 -1.44
C ASP A 40 15.21 -7.96 -0.12
N LEU A 41 14.33 -8.12 0.87
CA LEU A 41 14.64 -8.84 2.11
C LEU A 41 14.90 -10.31 1.86
N HIS A 42 14.09 -10.98 1.04
CA HIS A 42 14.31 -12.38 0.69
C HIS A 42 15.65 -12.59 -0.05
N LYS A 43 16.03 -11.67 -0.95
CA LYS A 43 17.37 -11.69 -1.58
C LYS A 43 18.50 -11.55 -0.56
N ARG A 44 18.28 -10.81 0.53
CA ARG A 44 19.29 -10.60 1.58
C ARG A 44 19.34 -11.75 2.59
N TYR A 45 18.20 -12.39 2.83
CA TYR A 45 18.02 -13.49 3.78
C TYR A 45 17.22 -14.63 3.12
N PRO A 46 17.85 -15.45 2.26
CA PRO A 46 17.15 -16.47 1.47
C PRO A 46 16.58 -17.61 2.34
N ASP A 47 17.27 -17.97 3.42
CA ASP A 47 16.90 -19.10 4.29
C ASP A 47 16.06 -18.69 5.51
N GLY A 48 15.77 -17.39 5.66
CA GLY A 48 15.09 -16.83 6.82
C GLY A 48 13.60 -16.59 6.58
N GLU A 49 12.76 -17.01 7.53
CA GLU A 49 11.37 -16.56 7.56
C GLU A 49 11.33 -15.07 7.91
N VAL A 50 10.92 -14.24 6.95
CA VAL A 50 10.88 -12.79 7.13
C VAL A 50 9.56 -12.39 7.77
N VAL A 51 9.62 -12.03 9.05
CA VAL A 51 8.49 -11.53 9.84
C VAL A 51 8.67 -10.04 10.09
N ILE A 52 7.69 -9.23 9.70
CA ILE A 52 7.74 -7.76 9.81
C ILE A 52 6.48 -7.27 10.51
N SER A 53 6.63 -6.25 11.36
CA SER A 53 5.49 -5.57 11.96
C SER A 53 4.90 -4.52 11.01
N ASP A 54 3.57 -4.39 11.02
CA ASP A 54 2.84 -3.34 10.30
C ASP A 54 3.35 -1.94 10.64
N THR A 55 3.75 -1.73 11.90
CA THR A 55 4.22 -0.46 12.45
C THR A 55 5.61 -0.10 11.93
N ASP A 56 6.52 -1.07 11.81
CA ASP A 56 7.83 -0.85 11.21
C ASP A 56 7.70 -0.56 9.71
N LEU A 57 6.87 -1.34 9.03
CA LEU A 57 6.56 -1.15 7.61
C LEU A 57 5.94 0.24 7.35
N ALA A 58 5.06 0.70 8.24
CA ALA A 58 4.48 2.05 8.20
C ALA A 58 5.54 3.15 8.36
N LYS A 59 6.49 2.98 9.28
CA LYS A 59 7.63 3.90 9.45
C LYS A 59 8.51 3.92 8.22
N GLN A 60 8.84 2.76 7.67
CA GLN A 60 9.69 2.65 6.50
C GLN A 60 9.06 3.24 5.25
N LEU A 61 7.76 3.00 5.04
CA LEU A 61 7.02 3.56 3.91
C LEU A 61 6.59 5.02 4.13
N ARG A 62 6.76 5.55 5.35
CA ARG A 62 6.24 6.86 5.80
C ARG A 62 4.76 7.00 5.49
N LYS A 63 3.99 5.95 5.81
CA LYS A 63 2.54 5.85 5.57
C LYS A 63 1.80 5.59 6.88
N PRO A 64 0.51 5.96 6.97
CA PRO A 64 -0.29 5.62 8.14
C PRO A 64 -0.43 4.10 8.29
N PRO A 65 -0.36 3.57 9.52
CA PRO A 65 -0.38 2.13 9.76
C PRO A 65 -1.67 1.46 9.29
N GLU A 66 -2.81 2.15 9.32
CA GLU A 66 -4.09 1.63 8.81
C GLU A 66 -4.06 1.34 7.30
N LEU A 67 -3.41 2.22 6.51
CA LEU A 67 -3.29 2.04 5.07
C LEU A 67 -2.37 0.85 4.77
N VAL A 68 -1.31 0.70 5.55
CA VAL A 68 -0.39 -0.44 5.45
C VAL A 68 -1.09 -1.75 5.81
N ALA A 69 -1.88 -1.78 6.90
CA ALA A 69 -2.65 -2.97 7.28
C ALA A 69 -3.66 -3.37 6.19
N ASN A 70 -4.34 -2.40 5.57
CA ASN A 70 -5.24 -2.66 4.45
C ASN A 70 -4.51 -3.20 3.21
N ALA A 71 -3.35 -2.63 2.88
CA ALA A 71 -2.52 -3.13 1.78
C ALA A 71 -2.00 -4.55 2.06
N LEU A 72 -1.62 -4.86 3.30
CA LEU A 72 -1.20 -6.19 3.72
C LEU A 72 -2.34 -7.21 3.66
N ASN A 73 -3.57 -6.84 4.05
CA ASN A 73 -4.74 -7.69 3.86
C ASN A 73 -4.96 -8.00 2.37
N GLN A 74 -4.86 -7.00 1.49
CA GLN A 74 -4.99 -7.21 0.04
C GLN A 74 -3.88 -8.13 -0.51
N LEU A 75 -2.65 -8.02 -0.02
CA LEU A 75 -1.55 -8.91 -0.39
C LEU A 75 -1.72 -10.33 0.18
N CYS A 76 -2.42 -10.47 1.31
CA CYS A 76 -2.76 -11.75 1.92
C CYS A 76 -3.73 -12.53 1.03
N ASP A 77 -4.74 -11.84 0.48
CA ASP A 77 -5.68 -12.43 -0.49
C ASP A 77 -4.96 -12.89 -1.77
N GLN A 78 -3.82 -12.28 -2.10
CA GLN A 78 -2.98 -12.62 -3.25
C GLN A 78 -1.91 -13.68 -2.93
N ASN A 79 -1.94 -14.29 -1.75
CA ASN A 79 -0.96 -15.26 -1.25
C ASN A 79 0.50 -14.76 -1.19
N GLN A 80 0.74 -13.44 -1.23
CA GLN A 80 2.09 -12.86 -1.15
C GLN A 80 2.55 -12.63 0.30
N VAL A 81 1.61 -12.57 1.24
CA VAL A 81 1.89 -12.45 2.67
C VAL A 81 0.93 -13.35 3.45
N GLN A 82 1.34 -13.79 4.63
CA GLN A 82 0.53 -14.52 5.58
C GLN A 82 0.52 -13.79 6.92
N ARG A 83 -0.58 -13.89 7.65
CA ARG A 83 -0.61 -13.38 9.03
C ARG A 83 0.28 -14.25 9.91
N ALA A 84 1.17 -13.61 10.67
CA ALA A 84 1.94 -14.33 11.68
C ALA A 84 1.04 -14.64 12.89
N PRO A 85 1.43 -15.61 13.75
CA PRO A 85 0.70 -15.92 14.99
C PRO A 85 0.62 -14.73 15.97
N LEU A 86 1.54 -13.77 15.84
CA LEU A 86 1.58 -12.55 16.63
C LEU A 86 0.80 -11.44 15.94
N ALA A 87 -0.13 -10.82 16.67
CA ALA A 87 -0.93 -9.71 16.15
C ALA A 87 -0.04 -8.55 15.70
N GLY A 88 -0.34 -7.98 14.52
CA GLY A 88 0.44 -6.89 13.92
C GLY A 88 1.68 -7.36 13.16
N TYR A 89 2.00 -8.65 13.19
CA TYR A 89 3.12 -9.23 12.45
C TYR A 89 2.65 -10.00 11.22
N TRP A 90 3.44 -9.89 10.16
CA TRP A 90 3.16 -10.47 8.86
C TRP A 90 4.38 -11.26 8.40
N LYS A 91 4.12 -12.50 8.00
CA LYS A 91 5.07 -13.36 7.30
C LYS A 91 5.01 -13.04 5.82
N LEU A 92 6.13 -12.77 5.20
CA LEU A 92 6.19 -12.57 3.76
C LEU A 92 6.36 -13.93 3.06
N ASN A 93 5.43 -14.26 2.17
CA ASN A 93 5.56 -15.41 1.28
C ASN A 93 6.13 -14.89 -0.05
N VAL A 94 7.45 -14.99 -0.21
CA VAL A 94 8.13 -14.69 -1.47
C VAL A 94 8.42 -16.00 -2.21
#